data_AF-A0A246FJI2-F1
#
_entry.id   AF-A0A246FJI2-F1
#
_cell.length_a   1.000
_cell.length_b   1.000
_cell.length_c   1.000
_cell.angle_alpha   90.00
_cell.angle_beta   90.00
_cell.angle_gamma   90.00
#
_symmetry.space_group_name_H-M   'P 1'
#
loop_
_entity.id
_entity.type
_entity.pdbx_description
1 polymer ?
#
loop_
_entity_poly.entity_id
_entity_poly.type
_entity_poly.pdbx_seq_one_letter_code
_entity_poly.pdbx_strand_id
1 'polypeptide(L)'
;MSLGSKKQYLRRFAEPYAAYSLLTTAADYNRFLQALRTGRGLKPATAHLLTTAANEAQRCGNPVSPTDPFIGWATGVGLATTIAGPAFWHWGDNDDFQGFFMVLPGRQESLLFFTNSAHGLELTDNVLRLFIGPGEYRVMQWLAEE
;
A
#
# COMPACT_ATOMS: atom_id res chain seq x y z
N MET A 1 -18.10 -14.04 -27.81
CA MET A 1 -16.62 -14.07 -27.80
C MET A 1 -16.18 -14.89 -26.60
N SER A 2 -15.38 -15.93 -26.82
CA SER A 2 -14.88 -16.80 -25.75
C SER A 2 -13.80 -16.03 -24.98
N LEU A 3 -14.09 -15.62 -23.74
CA LEU A 3 -13.08 -15.18 -22.78
C LEU A 3 -12.34 -16.43 -22.30
N GLY A 4 -11.41 -16.92 -23.12
CA GLY A 4 -10.44 -17.90 -22.69
C GLY A 4 -9.61 -17.30 -21.57
N SER A 5 -9.96 -17.60 -20.32
CA SER A 5 -9.10 -17.35 -19.16
C SER A 5 -7.76 -18.05 -19.41
N LYS A 6 -6.75 -17.29 -19.85
CA LYS A 6 -5.36 -17.74 -19.75
C LYS A 6 -5.12 -17.96 -18.27
N LYS A 7 -4.77 -19.19 -17.87
CA LYS A 7 -4.29 -19.44 -16.51
C LYS A 7 -3.08 -18.54 -16.27
N GLN A 8 -3.24 -17.59 -15.37
CA GLN A 8 -2.16 -16.72 -14.95
C GLN A 8 -1.36 -17.45 -13.90
N TYR A 9 -0.11 -17.78 -14.22
CA TYR A 9 0.78 -18.46 -13.31
C TYR A 9 1.48 -17.43 -12.43
N LEU A 10 1.69 -17.77 -11.16
CA LEU A 10 2.46 -16.95 -10.25
C LEU A 10 3.87 -16.74 -10.83
N ARG A 11 4.21 -15.49 -11.15
CA ARG A 11 5.55 -15.13 -11.62
C ARG A 11 6.55 -15.45 -10.52
N ARG A 12 7.48 -16.37 -10.79
CA ARG A 12 8.63 -16.65 -9.91
C ARG A 12 9.83 -15.92 -10.46
N PHE A 13 10.30 -14.92 -9.73
CA PHE A 13 11.53 -14.22 -10.06
C PHE A 13 12.71 -15.17 -9.89
N ALA A 14 13.64 -15.16 -10.85
CA ALA A 14 14.83 -16.01 -10.82
C ALA A 14 15.78 -15.62 -9.67
N GLU A 15 15.82 -14.33 -9.35
CA GLU A 15 16.64 -13.76 -8.29
C GLU A 15 15.77 -12.97 -7.30
N PRO A 16 16.13 -12.98 -6.00
CA PRO A 16 15.45 -12.16 -5.02
C PRO A 16 15.83 -10.69 -5.21
N TYR A 17 14.82 -9.82 -5.26
CA TYR A 17 14.97 -8.38 -5.31
C TYR A 17 14.09 -7.73 -4.25
N ALA A 18 14.73 -6.99 -3.34
CA ALA A 18 14.08 -6.45 -2.15
C ALA A 18 12.87 -5.55 -2.45
N ALA A 19 12.85 -4.91 -3.63
CA ALA A 19 11.76 -4.00 -3.99
C ALA A 19 10.47 -4.70 -4.47
N TYR A 20 10.53 -5.92 -5.04
CA TYR A 20 9.36 -6.48 -5.73
C TYR A 20 9.25 -8.01 -5.83
N SER A 21 10.24 -8.79 -5.38
CA SER A 21 10.23 -10.24 -5.62
C SER A 21 9.57 -11.07 -4.52
N LEU A 22 9.09 -10.46 -3.44
CA LEU A 22 8.53 -11.19 -2.30
C LEU A 22 7.22 -11.90 -2.69
N LEU A 23 7.16 -13.20 -2.46
CA LEU A 23 5.93 -14.00 -2.56
C LEU A 23 5.33 -14.20 -1.17
N THR A 24 4.02 -14.00 -1.06
CA THR A 24 3.29 -14.07 0.22
C THR A 24 1.83 -14.47 -0.02
N THR A 25 1.10 -14.68 1.09
CA THR A 25 -0.36 -14.83 1.09
C THR A 25 -0.99 -13.64 1.81
N ALA A 26 -2.28 -13.36 1.54
CA ALA A 26 -3.01 -12.34 2.29
C ALA A 26 -3.00 -12.60 3.81
N ALA A 27 -3.07 -13.86 4.22
CA ALA A 27 -3.04 -14.23 5.63
C ALA A 27 -1.67 -13.94 6.28
N ASP A 28 -0.57 -14.28 5.61
CA ASP A 28 0.78 -14.04 6.14
C ASP A 28 1.14 -12.56 6.14
N TYR A 29 0.81 -11.85 5.06
CA TYR A 29 1.07 -10.42 4.98
C TYR A 29 0.21 -9.64 5.98
N ASN A 30 -1.03 -10.06 6.27
CA ASN A 30 -1.81 -9.45 7.35
C ASN A 30 -1.13 -9.63 8.72
N ARG A 31 -0.52 -10.79 9.02
CA ARG A 31 0.26 -10.96 10.27
C ARG A 31 1.43 -9.97 10.33
N PHE A 32 2.07 -9.71 9.19
CA PHE A 32 3.08 -8.66 9.07
C PHE A 32 2.48 -7.27 9.34
N LEU A 33 1.33 -6.92 8.75
CA LEU A 33 0.66 -5.64 9.01
C LEU A 33 0.30 -5.44 10.50
N GLN A 34 -0.11 -6.50 11.20
CA GLN A 34 -0.35 -6.44 12.64
C GLN A 34 0.94 -6.19 13.44
N ALA A 35 2.08 -6.73 12.99
CA ALA A 35 3.38 -6.43 13.58
C ALA A 35 3.84 -4.99 13.26
N LEU A 36 3.70 -4.58 12.00
CA LEU A 36 4.05 -3.25 11.50
C LEU A 36 3.32 -2.15 12.27
N ARG A 37 1.99 -2.29 12.43
CA ARG A 37 1.11 -1.39 13.20
C ARG A 37 1.64 -1.09 14.60
N THR A 38 2.26 -2.08 15.23
CA THR A 38 2.66 -2.05 16.65
C THR A 38 4.16 -1.94 16.85
N GLY A 39 4.95 -1.91 15.77
CA GLY A 39 6.41 -2.01 15.83
C GLY A 39 6.91 -3.32 16.46
N ARG A 40 6.08 -4.36 16.51
CA ARG A 40 6.40 -5.61 17.20
C ARG A 40 7.61 -6.29 16.55
N GLY A 41 8.59 -6.63 17.38
CA GLY A 41 9.85 -7.25 16.95
C GLY A 41 10.96 -6.26 16.61
N LEU A 42 10.69 -4.95 16.68
CA LEU A 42 11.68 -3.89 16.49
C LEU A 42 12.10 -3.28 17.82
N LYS A 43 13.32 -2.72 17.86
CA LYS A 43 13.71 -1.81 18.95
C LYS A 43 12.83 -0.56 18.89
N PRO A 44 12.50 0.10 20.02
CA PRO A 44 11.67 1.31 20.00
C PRO A 44 12.17 2.40 19.04
N ALA A 45 13.49 2.65 19.00
CA ALA A 45 14.09 3.61 18.08
C ALA A 45 13.87 3.23 16.61
N THR A 46 13.89 1.94 16.27
CA THR A 46 13.63 1.45 14.91
C THR A 46 12.15 1.49 14.57
N ALA A 47 11.27 1.15 15.52
CA ALA A 47 9.83 1.26 15.34
C ALA A 47 9.40 2.70 15.06
N HIS A 48 10.05 3.68 15.68
CA HIS A 48 9.79 5.10 15.44
C HIS A 48 9.99 5.49 13.97
N LEU A 49 10.99 4.91 13.29
CA LEU A 49 11.29 5.16 11.87
C LEU A 49 10.16 4.75 10.90
N LEU A 50 9.23 3.89 11.33
CA LEU A 50 8.05 3.52 10.55
C LEU A 50 6.98 4.62 10.55
N THR A 51 7.06 5.55 11.51
CA THR A 51 6.09 6.65 11.70
C THR A 51 6.68 8.03 11.43
N THR A 52 8.01 8.11 11.29
CA THR A 52 8.72 9.36 11.01
C THR A 52 8.79 9.56 9.50
N ALA A 53 8.25 10.67 9.01
CA ALA A 53 8.45 11.07 7.62
C ALA A 53 9.95 11.28 7.36
N ALA A 54 10.47 10.54 6.38
CA ALA A 54 11.85 10.61 5.91
C ALA A 54 11.96 11.41 4.61
N ASN A 55 10.93 11.35 3.75
CA ASN A 55 10.85 12.14 2.52
C ASN A 55 9.44 12.70 2.32
N GLU A 56 9.35 13.83 1.63
CA GLU A 56 8.09 14.38 1.14
C GLU A 56 7.54 13.55 -0.02
N ALA A 57 6.25 13.71 -0.32
CA ALA A 57 5.60 13.00 -1.41
C ALA A 57 5.87 13.61 -2.80
N GLN A 58 6.38 14.85 -2.86
CA GLN A 58 6.67 15.50 -4.12
C GLN A 58 7.62 14.66 -4.97
N ARG A 59 7.22 14.40 -6.21
CA ARG A 59 8.05 13.66 -7.18
C ARG A 59 9.15 14.59 -7.72
N CYS A 60 10.38 14.10 -7.74
CA CYS A 60 11.53 14.86 -8.24
C CYS A 60 11.27 15.39 -9.66
N GLY A 61 11.35 16.71 -9.82
CA GLY A 61 11.17 17.38 -11.12
C GLY A 61 9.72 17.78 -11.43
N ASN A 62 8.75 17.42 -10.60
CA ASN A 62 7.34 17.77 -10.79
C ASN A 62 6.91 18.89 -9.82
N PRO A 63 5.95 19.76 -10.20
CA PRO A 63 5.30 20.67 -9.28
C PRO A 63 4.62 19.91 -8.12
N VAL A 64 4.46 20.58 -6.98
CA VAL A 64 3.70 20.04 -5.85
C VAL A 64 2.25 19.79 -6.27
N SER A 65 1.77 18.58 -6.03
CA SER A 65 0.41 18.15 -6.34
C SER A 65 -0.57 18.54 -5.22
N PRO A 66 -1.89 18.61 -5.49
CA PRO A 66 -2.89 18.84 -4.44
C PRO A 66 -2.88 17.78 -3.33
N THR A 67 -2.45 16.55 -3.62
CA THR A 67 -2.42 15.47 -2.62
C THR A 67 -1.10 15.34 -1.87
N ASP A 68 -0.01 15.95 -2.35
CA ASP A 68 1.32 15.91 -1.69
C ASP A 68 1.27 16.28 -0.21
N PRO A 69 0.54 17.33 0.26
CA PRO A 69 0.49 17.69 1.68
C PRO A 69 -0.11 16.60 2.59
N PHE A 70 -0.81 15.62 2.02
CA PHE A 70 -1.47 14.54 2.75
C PHE A 70 -0.69 13.23 2.71
N ILE A 71 0.41 13.17 1.96
CA ILE A 71 1.21 11.98 1.74
C ILE A 71 2.64 12.24 2.22
N GLY A 72 3.27 11.23 2.80
CA GLY A 72 4.68 11.25 3.14
C GLY A 72 5.27 9.85 3.07
N TRP A 73 6.59 9.74 3.13
CA TRP A 73 7.29 8.46 3.07
C TRP A 73 8.14 8.26 4.30
N ALA A 74 7.87 7.19 5.05
CA ALA A 74 8.71 6.72 6.13
C ALA A 74 9.69 5.65 5.61
N THR A 75 10.39 4.96 6.51
CA THR A 75 11.30 3.88 6.11
C THR A 75 10.52 2.67 5.60
N GLY A 76 10.33 2.59 4.28
CA GLY A 76 9.71 1.44 3.60
C GLY A 76 8.17 1.40 3.66
N VAL A 77 7.51 2.47 4.08
CA VAL A 77 6.04 2.57 4.13
C VAL A 77 5.57 3.99 3.85
N GLY A 78 4.44 4.12 3.16
CA GLY A 78 3.77 5.40 2.96
C GLY A 78 3.00 5.82 4.21
N LEU A 79 3.03 7.10 4.49
CA LEU A 79 2.19 7.78 5.47
C LEU A 79 1.10 8.53 4.72
N ALA A 80 -0.15 8.41 5.18
CA ALA A 80 -1.27 9.14 4.60
C ALA A 80 -2.13 9.79 5.69
N THR A 81 -2.54 11.03 5.46
CA THR A 81 -3.58 11.70 6.24
C THR A 81 -4.91 11.50 5.54
N THR A 82 -5.76 10.64 6.11
CA THR A 82 -7.06 10.28 5.54
C THR A 82 -8.20 10.83 6.40
N ILE A 83 -9.42 10.81 5.88
CA ILE A 83 -10.61 11.11 6.68
C ILE A 83 -10.79 10.15 7.87
N ALA A 84 -10.30 8.92 7.76
CA ALA A 84 -10.37 7.90 8.79
C ALA A 84 -9.22 8.02 9.82
N GLY A 85 -8.37 9.04 9.69
CA GLY A 85 -7.20 9.30 10.52
C GLY A 85 -5.88 9.02 9.79
N PRO A 86 -4.75 9.13 10.51
CA PRO A 86 -3.43 8.77 10.00
C PRO A 86 -3.39 7.28 9.61
N ALA A 87 -2.77 6.99 8.47
CA ALA A 87 -2.69 5.65 7.93
C ALA A 87 -1.26 5.30 7.48
N PHE A 88 -0.92 4.02 7.59
CA PHE A 88 0.20 3.42 6.86
C PHE A 88 -0.33 2.80 5.58
N TRP A 89 0.38 2.94 4.48
CA TRP A 89 -0.06 2.37 3.21
C TRP A 89 1.12 2.02 2.31
N HIS A 90 0.86 1.14 1.35
CA HIS A 90 1.77 0.86 0.24
C HIS A 90 0.99 0.16 -0.89
N TRP A 91 1.51 0.23 -2.11
CA TRP A 91 1.04 -0.57 -3.25
C TRP A 91 2.18 -1.39 -3.84
N GLY A 92 1.84 -2.46 -4.56
CA GLY A 92 2.77 -3.22 -5.38
C GLY A 92 2.21 -3.33 -6.78
N ASP A 93 3.07 -3.15 -7.78
CA ASP A 93 2.72 -3.32 -9.17
C ASP A 93 3.84 -4.09 -9.89
N ASN A 94 3.54 -5.32 -10.26
CA ASN A 94 4.40 -6.21 -11.05
C ASN A 94 3.78 -6.49 -12.42
N ASP A 95 3.11 -5.48 -13.00
CA ASP A 95 2.29 -5.50 -14.21
C ASP A 95 1.03 -6.35 -14.06
N ASP A 96 1.20 -7.62 -13.75
CA ASP A 96 0.17 -8.64 -13.85
C ASP A 96 -0.24 -9.20 -12.48
N PHE A 97 0.48 -8.74 -11.45
CA PHE A 97 0.14 -8.88 -10.04
C PHE A 97 0.22 -7.51 -9.38
N GLN A 98 -0.93 -7.03 -8.91
CA GLN A 98 -1.04 -5.78 -8.17
C GLN A 98 -1.59 -6.03 -6.77
N GLY A 99 -1.13 -5.24 -5.81
CA GLY A 99 -1.54 -5.35 -4.42
C GLY A 99 -1.54 -4.01 -3.72
N PHE A 100 -2.30 -3.94 -2.64
CA PHE A 100 -2.42 -2.72 -1.86
C PHE A 100 -2.69 -3.07 -0.41
N PHE A 101 -2.16 -2.26 0.50
CA PHE A 101 -2.65 -2.24 1.86
C PHE A 101 -2.82 -0.82 2.40
N MET A 102 -3.74 -0.71 3.36
CA MET A 102 -3.85 0.42 4.27
C MET A 102 -4.07 -0.09 5.69
N VAL A 103 -3.35 0.47 6.65
CA VAL A 103 -3.52 0.24 8.08
C VAL A 103 -3.92 1.55 8.73
N LEU A 104 -4.97 1.51 9.56
CA LEU A 104 -5.45 2.64 10.35
C LEU A 104 -5.19 2.33 11.84
N PRO A 105 -4.01 2.68 12.39
CA PRO A 105 -3.63 2.27 13.73
C PRO A 105 -4.63 2.71 14.81
N GLY A 106 -5.17 3.93 14.69
CA GLY A 106 -6.15 4.48 15.63
C GLY A 106 -7.50 3.75 15.64
N ARG A 107 -7.86 3.09 14.53
CA ARG A 107 -9.08 2.27 14.40
C ARG A 107 -8.82 0.78 14.64
N GLN A 108 -7.55 0.38 14.73
CA GLN A 108 -7.13 -1.02 14.76
C GLN A 108 -7.64 -1.83 13.56
N GLU A 109 -7.81 -1.16 12.42
CA GLU A 109 -8.31 -1.74 11.18
C GLU A 109 -7.18 -1.80 10.15
N SER A 110 -7.26 -2.78 9.27
CA SER A 110 -6.39 -2.87 8.10
C SER A 110 -7.13 -3.48 6.93
N LEU A 111 -6.88 -2.95 5.74
CA LEU A 111 -7.35 -3.49 4.47
C LEU A 111 -6.13 -3.93 3.67
N LEU A 112 -6.19 -5.12 3.10
CA LEU A 112 -5.15 -5.72 2.30
C LEU A 112 -5.80 -6.52 1.19
N PHE A 113 -5.31 -6.38 -0.02
CA PHE A 113 -5.64 -7.29 -1.09
C PHE A 113 -4.45 -7.52 -2.02
N PHE A 114 -4.50 -8.69 -2.67
CA PHE A 114 -3.62 -9.06 -3.77
C PHE A 114 -4.49 -9.51 -4.93
N THR A 115 -4.10 -9.14 -6.14
CA THR A 115 -4.76 -9.52 -7.37
C THR A 115 -3.76 -10.11 -8.34
N ASN A 116 -4.25 -10.97 -9.22
CA ASN A 116 -3.57 -11.44 -10.41
C ASN A 116 -4.10 -10.68 -11.64
N SER A 117 -4.09 -9.35 -11.58
CA SER A 117 -4.61 -8.49 -12.65
C SER A 117 -3.77 -7.23 -12.76
N ALA A 118 -3.64 -6.71 -13.99
CA ALA A 118 -3.06 -5.40 -14.28
C ALA A 118 -3.96 -4.21 -13.93
N HIS A 119 -5.22 -4.50 -13.57
CA HIS A 119 -6.23 -3.53 -13.16
C HIS A 119 -6.57 -3.66 -11.67
N GLY A 120 -5.72 -4.37 -10.91
CA GLY A 120 -5.93 -4.64 -9.50
C GLY A 120 -6.00 -3.39 -8.63
N LEU A 121 -5.25 -2.33 -8.95
CA LEU A 121 -5.28 -1.10 -8.14
C LEU A 121 -6.54 -0.25 -8.38
N GLU A 122 -7.23 -0.44 -9.50
CA GLU A 122 -8.45 0.33 -9.83
C GLU A 122 -9.60 0.07 -8.84
N LEU A 123 -9.59 -1.06 -8.13
CA LEU A 123 -10.62 -1.39 -7.13
C LEU A 123 -10.39 -0.75 -5.76
N THR A 124 -9.22 -0.12 -5.53
CA THR A 124 -8.76 0.31 -4.20
C THR A 124 -9.77 1.22 -3.49
N ASP A 125 -10.22 2.30 -4.15
CA ASP A 125 -11.14 3.26 -3.55
C ASP A 125 -12.51 2.64 -3.26
N ASN A 126 -12.98 1.73 -4.13
CA ASN A 126 -14.25 1.03 -3.92
C ASN A 126 -14.18 0.10 -2.71
N VAL A 127 -13.08 -0.63 -2.55
CA VAL A 127 -12.89 -1.57 -1.45
C VAL A 127 -12.64 -0.83 -0.13
N LEU A 128 -11.86 0.26 -0.13
CA LEU A 128 -11.75 1.15 1.03
C LEU A 128 -13.11 1.70 1.47
N ARG A 129 -13.91 2.21 0.52
CA ARG A 129 -15.26 2.70 0.83
C ARG A 129 -16.18 1.63 1.40
N LEU A 130 -16.10 0.41 0.85
CA LEU A 130 -16.95 -0.70 1.27
C LEU A 130 -16.65 -1.18 2.70
N PHE A 131 -15.36 -1.29 3.06
CA PHE A 131 -14.97 -1.93 4.33
C PHE A 131 -14.60 -0.94 5.44
N ILE A 132 -14.06 0.23 5.11
CA ILE A 132 -13.64 1.24 6.10
C ILE A 132 -14.69 2.35 6.22
N GLY A 133 -15.35 2.68 5.10
CA GLY A 133 -16.42 3.69 5.02
C GLY A 133 -16.13 4.79 3.99
N PRO A 134 -17.11 5.68 3.74
CA PRO A 134 -16.95 6.75 2.77
C PRO A 134 -15.87 7.76 3.15
N GLY A 135 -15.22 8.32 2.14
CA GLY A 135 -14.46 9.57 2.22
C GLY A 135 -13.08 9.50 1.56
N GLU A 136 -12.23 10.47 1.89
CA GLU A 136 -11.00 10.75 1.16
C GLU A 136 -9.79 10.02 1.76
N TYR A 137 -9.32 9.00 1.05
CA TYR A 137 -8.10 8.26 1.37
C TYR A 137 -6.85 8.80 0.66
N ARG A 138 -7.02 9.53 -0.44
CA ARG A 138 -6.01 10.34 -1.18
C ARG A 138 -4.84 9.57 -1.80
N VAL A 139 -4.57 8.34 -1.39
CA VAL A 139 -3.44 7.52 -1.86
C VAL A 139 -3.50 7.17 -3.34
N MET A 140 -4.67 6.76 -3.86
CA MET A 140 -4.82 6.45 -5.29
C MET A 140 -4.87 7.70 -6.16
N GLN A 141 -5.44 8.79 -5.63
CA GLN A 141 -5.40 10.08 -6.29
C GLN A 141 -3.96 10.57 -6.43
N TRP A 142 -3.16 10.48 -5.36
CA TRP A 142 -1.74 10.81 -5.41
C TRP A 142 -0.95 9.95 -6.39
N LEU A 143 -1.30 8.66 -6.55
CA LEU A 143 -0.69 7.80 -7.55
C LEU A 143 -0.98 8.26 -8.98
N ALA A 144 -2.22 8.71 -9.24
CA ALA A 144 -2.66 9.19 -10.55
C ALA A 144 -2.17 10.61 -10.89
N GLU A 145 -1.77 11.39 -9.89
CA GLU A 145 -1.12 12.68 -10.04
C GLU A 145 0.36 12.42 -10.43
N GLU A 146 0.61 12.21 -11.72
CA GLU A 146 1.97 12.09 -12.29
C GLU A 146 2.66 13.44 -12.48
#